data_AF-A0A1I5TU79-F1
#
_entry.id   AF-A0A1I5TU79-F1
#
_cell.length_a   1.000
_cell.length_b   1.000
_cell.length_c   1.000
_cell.angle_alpha   90.00
_cell.angle_beta   90.00
_cell.angle_gamma   90.00
#
_symmetry.space_group_name_H-M   'P 1'
#
loop_
_entity.id
_entity.type
_entity.pdbx_description
1 polymer ?
#
loop_
_entity_poly.entity_id
_entity_poly.type
_entity_poly.pdbx_seq_one_letter_code
_entity_poly.pdbx_strand_id
1 'polypeptide(L)'
;MFDMLQATHEGSWFLLVIFFFISYFVPKQKITLMIMRLFAVIMLISGIGMLLSLGFPLLYIFKGVLALIAIALMEITIAGKKRGEARAGMTGLLVILLILIVLIGYGVI
;
A
#
# COMPACT_ATOMS: atom_id res chain seq x y z
N MET A 1 19.65 9.41 -8.10
CA MET A 1 19.20 8.06 -7.66
C MET A 1 18.00 8.17 -6.73
N PHE A 2 18.04 9.05 -5.72
CA PHE A 2 16.91 9.29 -4.82
C PHE A 2 15.62 9.71 -5.56
N ASP A 3 15.69 10.68 -6.48
CA ASP A 3 14.50 11.14 -7.23
C ASP A 3 13.81 10.04 -8.03
N MET A 4 14.61 9.12 -8.60
CA MET A 4 14.10 7.96 -9.32
C MET A 4 13.36 6.99 -8.37
N LEU A 5 13.93 6.75 -7.18
CA LEU A 5 13.28 5.93 -6.15
C LEU A 5 11.99 6.59 -5.66
N GLN A 6 12.00 7.90 -5.44
CA GLN A 6 10.84 8.66 -5.00
C GLN A 6 9.70 8.62 -6.04
N ALA A 7 9.99 8.94 -7.31
CA ALA A 7 9.00 8.87 -8.39
C ALA A 7 8.42 7.45 -8.55
N THR A 8 9.29 6.43 -8.43
CA THR A 8 8.87 5.02 -8.46
C THR A 8 7.99 4.67 -7.26
N HIS A 9 8.34 5.14 -6.06
CA HIS A 9 7.61 4.87 -4.82
C HIS A 9 6.22 5.50 -4.85
N GLU A 10 6.12 6.78 -5.21
CA GLU A 10 4.87 7.53 -5.31
C GLU A 10 3.96 6.93 -6.39
N GLY A 11 4.50 6.68 -7.58
CA GLY A 11 3.75 6.05 -8.68
C GLY A 11 3.26 4.65 -8.33
N SER A 12 4.08 3.85 -7.64
CA SER A 12 3.69 2.50 -7.20
C SER A 12 2.61 2.54 -6.13
N TRP A 13 2.64 3.50 -5.20
CA TRP A 13 1.57 3.71 -4.23
C TRP A 13 0.23 3.99 -4.90
N PHE A 14 0.22 4.92 -5.85
CA PHE A 14 -0.98 5.29 -6.60
C PHE A 14 -1.57 4.07 -7.33
N LEU A 15 -0.72 3.35 -8.08
CA LEU A 15 -1.16 2.17 -8.84
C LEU A 15 -1.63 1.04 -7.92
N LEU A 16 -0.93 0.79 -6.81
CA LEU A 16 -1.33 -0.20 -5.81
C LEU A 16 -2.74 0.07 -5.27
N VAL A 17 -3.04 1.32 -4.90
CA VAL A 17 -4.37 1.69 -4.38
C VAL A 17 -5.45 1.53 -5.45
N ILE A 18 -5.17 1.93 -6.71
CA ILE A 18 -6.11 1.72 -7.82
C ILE A 18 -6.39 0.24 -8.04
N PHE A 19 -5.35 -0.58 -8.16
CA PHE A 19 -5.52 -2.02 -8.39
C PHE A 19 -6.19 -2.71 -7.20
N PHE A 20 -5.93 -2.26 -5.97
CA PHE A 20 -6.69 -2.70 -4.79
C PHE A 20 -8.19 -2.48 -4.97
N PHE A 21 -8.63 -1.27 -5.32
CA PHE A 21 -10.06 -1.00 -5.50
C PHE A 21 -10.66 -1.84 -6.64
N ILE A 22 -9.97 -1.95 -7.78
CA ILE A 22 -10.43 -2.80 -8.88
C ILE A 22 -10.57 -4.26 -8.42
N SER A 23 -9.56 -4.82 -7.76
CA SER A 23 -9.61 -6.18 -7.23
C SER A 23 -10.65 -6.35 -6.12
N TYR A 24 -10.91 -5.31 -5.33
CA TYR A 24 -11.95 -5.35 -4.30
C TYR A 24 -13.35 -5.39 -4.92
N PHE A 25 -13.64 -4.62 -5.97
CA PHE A 25 -14.94 -4.65 -6.64
C PHE A 25 -15.10 -5.82 -7.60
N VAL A 26 -13.99 -6.36 -8.14
CA VAL A 26 -13.97 -7.51 -9.05
C VAL A 26 -13.10 -8.65 -8.48
N PRO A 27 -13.47 -9.26 -7.34
CA PRO A 27 -12.61 -10.18 -6.57
C PRO A 27 -12.33 -11.53 -7.26
N LYS A 28 -13.03 -11.84 -8.35
CA LYS A 28 -12.77 -13.04 -9.16
C LYS A 28 -11.66 -12.82 -10.19
N GLN A 29 -11.30 -11.56 -10.50
CA GLN A 29 -10.26 -11.24 -11.47
C GLN A 29 -8.87 -11.37 -10.84
N LYS A 30 -8.10 -12.35 -11.30
CA LYS A 30 -6.77 -12.65 -10.74
C LYS A 30 -5.69 -11.66 -11.17
N ILE A 31 -5.81 -11.12 -12.39
CA ILE A 31 -4.78 -10.27 -13.01
C ILE A 31 -4.57 -8.99 -12.19
N THR A 32 -5.66 -8.31 -11.83
CA THR A 32 -5.59 -7.05 -11.06
C THR A 32 -4.99 -7.28 -9.68
N LEU A 33 -5.28 -8.41 -9.04
CA LEU A 33 -4.68 -8.79 -7.76
C LEU A 33 -3.18 -9.07 -7.90
N MET A 34 -2.76 -9.74 -8.98
CA MET A 34 -1.34 -9.97 -9.23
C MET A 34 -0.58 -8.66 -9.51
N ILE A 35 -1.20 -7.73 -10.24
CA ILE A 35 -0.62 -6.41 -10.50
C ILE A 35 -0.54 -5.59 -9.19
N MET A 36 -1.56 -5.63 -8.34
CA MET A 36 -1.52 -5.01 -7.01
C MET A 36 -0.31 -5.51 -6.19
N ARG A 37 -0.07 -6.82 -6.17
CA ARG A 37 1.08 -7.43 -5.49
C ARG A 37 2.41 -7.01 -6.08
N LEU A 38 2.49 -6.88 -7.40
CA LEU A 38 3.70 -6.39 -8.07
C LEU A 38 4.03 -4.97 -7.60
N PHE A 39 3.04 -4.06 -7.60
CA PHE A 39 3.26 -2.69 -7.13
C PHE A 39 3.53 -2.61 -5.63
N ALA A 40 2.99 -3.52 -4.81
CA ALA A 40 3.37 -3.62 -3.40
C ALA A 40 4.87 -3.89 -3.24
N VAL A 41 5.41 -4.85 -3.99
CA VAL A 41 6.83 -5.19 -3.93
C VAL A 41 7.70 -4.03 -4.42
N ILE A 42 7.35 -3.41 -5.56
CA ILE A 42 8.09 -2.26 -6.11
C ILE A 42 8.08 -1.09 -5.12
N MET A 43 6.92 -0.79 -4.52
CA MET A 43 6.76 0.26 -3.52
C MET A 43 7.62 0.00 -2.28
N LEU A 44 7.67 -1.24 -1.79
CA LEU A 44 8.49 -1.60 -0.63
C LEU A 44 9.98 -1.50 -0.93
N ILE A 45 10.45 -2.01 -2.07
CA ILE A 45 11.87 -1.94 -2.45
C ILE A 45 12.31 -0.49 -2.62
N SER A 46 11.52 0.32 -3.34
CA SER A 46 11.82 1.75 -3.52
C SER A 46 11.79 2.52 -2.19
N GLY A 47 10.84 2.22 -1.31
CA GLY A 47 10.74 2.83 0.02
C GLY A 47 11.91 2.47 0.94
N ILE A 48 12.36 1.21 0.93
CA ILE A 48 13.56 0.78 1.67
C ILE A 48 14.81 1.48 1.11
N GLY A 49 14.92 1.60 -0.21
CA GLY A 49 16.00 2.37 -0.86
C GLY A 49 16.02 3.85 -0.43
N MET A 50 14.84 4.47 -0.31
CA MET A 50 14.72 5.84 0.21
C MET A 50 15.13 5.93 1.69
N LEU A 51 14.73 4.98 2.54
CA LEU A 51 15.12 4.95 3.96
C LEU A 51 16.64 4.87 4.14
N LEU A 52 17.31 4.03 3.34
CA LEU A 52 18.77 3.93 3.31
C LEU A 52 19.42 5.26 2.93
N SER A 53 18.84 5.96 1.95
CA SER A 53 19.35 7.26 1.47
C SER A 53 19.11 8.40 2.46
N LEU A 54 18.05 8.31 3.26
CA LEU A 54 17.66 9.33 4.24
C LEU A 54 18.25 9.10 5.64
N GLY A 55 19.00 8.02 5.85
CA GLY A 55 19.59 7.71 7.17
C GLY A 55 18.56 7.23 8.20
N PHE A 56 17.51 6.53 7.76
CA PHE A 56 16.52 5.87 8.63
C PHE A 56 15.79 6.79 9.62
N PRO A 57 15.15 7.87 9.17
CA PRO A 57 14.32 8.70 10.05
C PRO A 57 13.15 7.88 10.62
N LEU A 58 12.98 7.98 11.95
CA LEU A 58 12.03 7.17 12.72
C LEU A 58 10.60 7.24 12.15
N LEU A 59 10.15 8.43 11.76
CA LEU A 59 8.82 8.66 11.19
C LEU A 59 8.57 7.83 9.93
N TYR A 60 9.55 7.74 9.03
CA TYR A 60 9.40 6.97 7.79
C TYR A 60 9.59 5.46 8.01
N ILE A 61 10.31 5.04 9.05
CA ILE A 61 10.28 3.63 9.49
C ILE A 61 8.87 3.25 9.93
N PHE A 62 8.22 4.07 10.77
CA PHE A 62 6.84 3.85 11.18
C PHE A 62 5.89 3.82 9.98
N LYS A 63 6.04 4.76 9.04
CA LYS A 63 5.29 4.74 7.78
C LYS A 63 5.48 3.43 7.02
N GLY A 64 6.70 2.90 6.96
CA GLY A 64 7.00 1.61 6.33
C GLY A 64 6.30 0.43 6.99
N VAL A 65 6.27 0.38 8.32
CA VAL A 65 5.53 -0.67 9.06
C VAL A 65 4.03 -0.57 8.80
N LEU A 66 3.48 0.64 8.83
CA LEU A 66 2.07 0.88 8.51
C LEU A 66 1.73 0.47 7.07
N ALA A 67 2.63 0.71 6.13
CA ALA A 67 2.49 0.28 4.75
C ALA A 67 2.41 -1.25 4.61
N LEU A 68 3.26 -2.00 5.33
CA LEU A 68 3.20 -3.46 5.35
C LEU A 68 1.87 -3.97 5.91
N ILE A 69 1.38 -3.36 6.99
CA ILE A 69 0.07 -3.69 7.58
C ILE A 69 -1.05 -3.39 6.56
N ALA A 70 -1.00 -2.23 5.90
CA ALA A 70 -1.99 -1.85 4.89
C ALA A 70 -2.01 -2.84 3.72
N ILE A 71 -0.86 -3.24 3.19
CA ILE A 71 -0.77 -4.26 2.11
C ILE A 71 -1.37 -5.59 2.57
N ALA A 72 -1.06 -6.06 3.78
CA ALA A 72 -1.63 -7.29 4.30
C ALA A 72 -3.16 -7.19 4.43
N LEU A 73 -3.68 -6.06 4.92
CA LEU A 73 -5.12 -5.82 5.02
C LEU A 73 -5.81 -5.74 3.65
N MET A 74 -5.16 -5.19 2.61
CA MET A 74 -5.67 -5.24 1.24
C MET A 74 -5.89 -6.69 0.79
N GLU A 75 -4.90 -7.54 1.02
CA GLU A 75 -4.95 -8.95 0.64
C GLU A 75 -6.08 -9.69 1.37
N ILE A 76 -6.19 -9.48 2.68
CA ILE A 76 -7.20 -10.13 3.52
C ILE A 76 -8.61 -9.64 3.17
N THR A 77 -8.80 -8.35 2.91
CA THR A 77 -10.11 -7.79 2.57
C THR A 77 -10.59 -8.28 1.20
N ILE A 78 -9.72 -8.39 0.20
CA ILE A 78 -10.05 -8.98 -1.11
C ILE A 78 -10.36 -10.47 -0.95
N ALA A 79 -9.54 -11.22 -0.21
CA ALA A 79 -9.75 -12.65 0.01
C ALA A 79 -11.07 -12.94 0.76
N GLY A 80 -11.38 -12.16 1.79
CA GLY A 80 -12.65 -12.24 2.53
C GLY A 80 -13.84 -11.95 1.63
N LYS A 81 -13.77 -10.89 0.80
CA LYS A 81 -14.82 -10.56 -0.15
C LYS A 81 -15.04 -11.64 -1.20
N LYS A 82 -13.98 -12.30 -1.67
CA LYS A 82 -14.08 -13.46 -2.58
C LYS A 82 -14.81 -14.66 -1.96
N ARG A 83 -14.73 -14.83 -0.63
CA ARG A 83 -15.40 -15.90 0.14
C ARG A 83 -16.81 -15.54 0.59
N GLY A 84 -17.28 -14.31 0.35
CA GLY A 84 -18.55 -13.82 0.89
C GLY A 84 -18.48 -13.38 2.36
N GLU A 85 -17.28 -13.35 2.95
CA GLU A 85 -17.01 -12.96 4.34
C GLU A 85 -16.47 -11.53 4.41
N ALA A 86 -17.12 -10.60 3.71
CA ALA A 86 -16.68 -9.21 3.69
C ALA A 86 -16.84 -8.58 5.09
N ARG A 87 -15.72 -8.17 5.68
CA ARG A 87 -15.69 -7.51 7.00
C ARG A 87 -15.59 -6.01 6.83
N ALA A 88 -16.73 -5.32 6.89
CA ALA A 88 -16.79 -3.86 6.71
C ALA A 88 -15.83 -3.10 7.63
N GLY A 89 -15.70 -3.53 8.90
CA GLY A 89 -14.76 -2.93 9.85
C GLY A 89 -13.30 -3.00 9.41
N MET A 90 -12.87 -4.11 8.78
CA MET A 90 -11.50 -4.24 8.27
C MET A 90 -11.25 -3.34 7.05
N THR A 91 -12.25 -3.22 6.17
CA THR A 91 -12.15 -2.28 5.03
C THR A 91 -12.11 -0.83 5.52
N GLY A 92 -12.90 -0.47 6.54
CA GLY A 92 -12.85 0.86 7.15
C GLY A 92 -11.49 1.17 7.77
N LEU A 93 -10.92 0.24 8.53
CA LEU A 93 -9.58 0.37 9.11
C LEU A 93 -8.51 0.57 8.02
N LEU A 94 -8.59 -0.19 6.92
CA LEU A 94 -7.68 -0.05 5.79
C LEU A 94 -7.74 1.35 5.16
N VAL A 95 -8.94 1.92 4.99
CA VAL A 95 -9.10 3.28 4.45
C VAL A 95 -8.47 4.32 5.38
N ILE A 96 -8.66 4.19 6.70
CA ILE A 96 -8.02 5.08 7.68
C ILE A 96 -6.49 4.98 7.60
N LEU A 97 -5.94 3.76 7.52
CA LEU A 97 -4.50 3.55 7.37
C LEU A 97 -3.94 4.18 6.09
N LEU A 98 -4.66 4.06 4.97
CA LEU A 98 -4.25 4.68 3.70
C LEU A 98 -4.18 6.20 3.81
N ILE A 99 -5.19 6.83 4.42
CA ILE A 99 -5.19 8.28 4.65
C ILE A 99 -3.99 8.67 5.51
N LEU A 100 -3.74 7.96 6.61
CA LEU A 100 -2.65 8.25 7.52
C LEU A 100 -1.27 8.13 6.84
N ILE A 101 -1.06 7.09 6.02
CA ILE A 101 0.18 6.90 5.25
C ILE A 101 0.40 8.06 4.26
N VAL A 102 -0.67 8.53 3.60
CA VAL A 102 -0.61 9.66 2.68
C VAL A 102 -0.26 10.95 3.41
N LEU A 103 -0.89 11.22 4.57
CA LEU A 103 -0.60 12.41 5.37
C LEU A 103 0.86 12.47 5.83
N ILE A 104 1.43 11.34 6.28
CA ILE A 104 2.87 11.26 6.62
C ILE A 104 3.73 11.46 5.36
N GLY A 105 3.30 10.94 4.23
CA GLY A 105 4.01 11.10 2.96
C GLY A 105 4.12 12.55 2.50
N TYR A 106 3.07 13.35 2.70
CA TYR A 106 3.06 14.78 2.38
C TYR A 106 3.61 15.66 3.51
N GLY A 107 4.03 15.08 4.64
CA GLY A 107 4.56 15.82 5.79
C GLY A 107 3.51 16.69 6.49
N VAL A 108 2.22 16.35 6.36
CA VAL A 108 1.13 17.03 7.09
C VAL A 108 1.15 16.63 8.57
N ILE A 109 1.59 15.40 8.85
CA ILE A 109 1.81 14.81 10.18
C ILE A 109 3.22 14.21 10.17
#